data_AF-A0A6S7BFT1-F1
#
_entry.id   AF-A0A6S7BFT1-F1
#
_cell.length_a   1.000
_cell.length_b   1.000
_cell.length_c   1.000
_cell.angle_alpha   90.00
_cell.angle_beta   90.00
_cell.angle_gamma   90.00
#
_symmetry.space_group_name_H-M   'P 1'
#
loop_
_entity.id
_entity.type
_entity.pdbx_description
1 polymer ?
#
loop_
_entity_poly.entity_id
_entity_poly.type
_entity_poly.pdbx_seq_one_letter_code
_entity_poly.pdbx_strand_id
1 'polypeptide(L)'
;MDTPNNEFVLVASLEELKAKGRLVVQGGHRPILVIYDRGRVFALDNRCPHMGFPLERGTVEDGILTCHWHHARFDLESGCTFDLWADDVPNCAVEVRNGDVWMRTTFDHPDPAAHWHKRLADGLAHDLDLVIAKAVHGQLAADVPVTDIVRQVALFGAQNRDGWGVGLTILTTLANLLALLPEDEAYLALFHGARRVAADCEAEAPRRERAPLGSRPEPATLKRWLCLWTNVRHREAAERTLLTAIAAGVSPAMLADALLSAGTERAFADAGHSLDFINKAFECLDLIGWQHASALLPTIVAQMVAARGAEESTAWRQPVDLVALCDESASQISQLFAAGRSVQGWSNHAALARELLGDDPVKIIDALKAAIRAGAAPADLGQSLAYGAALRVARFGNANEHADWETAHHVFTHANAVHQMLRRIGTAGIDGDVTAVRGIMHGAMALYLARYLNVPPARIPGEGDDQLDDLPADEETIRIALLDAFDRQRQVDLAARLVARHLTLGHPPQALIATLALAVLREDAGFHAYQMLEAGVRQFASWGNTGEGRHVLIAVVRYLAAHSPTERGTLQTADIARRLMQGGELHQGAAAS
;
A
#
# COMPACT_ATOMS: atom_id res chain seq x y z
N MET A 1 6.55 -8.71 34.09
CA MET A 1 6.79 -7.35 34.61
C MET A 1 7.77 -7.47 35.76
N ASP A 2 9.06 -7.42 35.46
CA ASP A 2 10.09 -7.27 36.48
C ASP A 2 10.14 -5.80 36.88
N THR A 3 10.03 -5.53 38.18
CA THR A 3 10.17 -4.19 38.76
C THR A 3 11.52 -3.60 38.32
N PRO A 4 11.61 -2.37 37.77
CA PRO A 4 12.88 -1.78 37.40
C PRO A 4 13.78 -1.70 38.64
N ASN A 5 14.82 -2.54 38.68
CA ASN A 5 15.72 -2.59 39.83
C ASN A 5 16.60 -1.34 39.78
N ASN A 6 16.24 -0.33 40.57
CA ASN A 6 16.95 0.94 40.70
C ASN A 6 18.30 0.81 41.45
N GLU A 7 18.73 -0.42 41.76
CA GLU A 7 19.95 -0.68 42.52
C GLU A 7 21.21 -0.48 41.70
N PHE A 8 22.17 0.22 42.32
CA PHE A 8 23.54 0.28 41.85
C PHE A 8 24.29 -0.98 42.29
N VAL A 9 25.00 -1.62 41.37
CA VAL A 9 25.81 -2.81 41.64
C VAL A 9 27.28 -2.43 41.61
N LEU A 10 28.06 -3.00 42.54
CA LEU A 10 29.51 -2.88 42.56
C LEU A 10 30.12 -3.65 41.38
N VAL A 11 30.91 -2.96 40.55
CA VAL A 11 31.48 -3.53 39.33
C VAL A 11 32.94 -3.90 39.50
N ALA A 12 33.74 -2.95 39.98
CA ALA A 12 35.19 -3.08 40.13
C ALA A 12 35.70 -1.93 41.01
N SER A 13 36.95 -2.04 41.46
CA SER A 13 37.65 -0.86 41.99
C SER A 13 38.00 0.10 40.85
N LEU A 14 38.06 1.41 41.14
CA LEU A 14 38.47 2.42 40.16
C LEU A 14 39.90 2.18 39.66
N GLU A 15 40.80 1.73 40.54
CA GLU A 15 42.18 1.43 40.18
C GLU A 15 42.29 0.24 39.21
N GLU A 16 41.46 -0.80 39.40
CA GLU A 16 41.37 -1.90 38.45
C GLU A 16 40.89 -1.42 37.07
N LEU A 17 39.83 -0.61 37.03
CA LEU A 17 39.30 -0.10 35.77
C LEU A 17 40.33 0.80 35.05
N LYS A 18 41.05 1.66 35.79
CA LYS A 18 42.14 2.48 35.22
C LYS A 18 43.24 1.62 34.61
N ALA A 19 43.64 0.54 35.28
CA ALA A 19 44.70 -0.35 34.81
C ALA A 19 44.30 -1.09 33.52
N LYS A 20 43.03 -1.48 33.40
CA LYS A 20 42.51 -2.19 32.22
C LYS A 20 42.03 -1.25 31.11
N GLY A 21 41.72 0.01 31.42
CA GLY A 21 41.10 0.99 30.54
C GLY A 21 39.61 0.76 30.28
N ARG A 22 39.18 -0.51 30.16
CA ARG A 22 37.78 -0.90 30.00
C ARG A 22 37.48 -2.28 30.60
N LEU A 23 36.22 -2.54 30.91
CA LEU A 23 35.69 -3.79 31.44
C LEU A 23 34.32 -4.08 30.82
N VAL A 24 33.98 -5.36 30.64
CA VAL A 24 32.62 -5.78 30.26
C VAL A 24 32.00 -6.50 31.44
N VAL A 25 30.77 -6.13 31.77
CA VAL A 25 30.02 -6.61 32.92
C VAL A 25 28.69 -7.17 32.42
N GLN A 26 28.24 -8.27 33.01
CA GLN A 26 26.91 -8.79 32.71
C GLN A 26 25.86 -7.90 33.41
N GLY A 27 25.10 -7.12 32.64
CA GLY A 27 23.91 -6.43 33.14
C GLY A 27 22.72 -7.37 33.27
N GLY A 28 21.54 -6.82 33.60
CA GLY A 28 20.32 -7.62 33.80
C GLY A 28 19.94 -8.41 32.55
N HIS A 29 19.93 -7.76 31.38
CA HIS A 29 19.54 -8.37 30.10
C HIS A 29 20.62 -8.28 29.00
N ARG A 30 21.63 -7.43 29.19
CA ARG A 30 22.57 -7.03 28.13
C ARG A 30 23.97 -6.84 28.73
N PRO A 31 25.06 -7.13 27.98
CA PRO A 31 26.41 -6.83 28.42
C PRO A 31 26.63 -5.32 28.45
N ILE A 32 27.31 -4.83 29.48
CA ILE A 32 27.57 -3.41 29.71
C ILE A 32 29.09 -3.18 29.63
N LEU A 33 29.50 -2.24 28.78
CA LEU A 33 30.86 -1.80 28.61
C LEU A 33 31.14 -0.62 29.53
N VAL A 34 32.05 -0.81 30.49
CA VAL A 34 32.52 0.22 31.40
C VAL A 34 33.89 0.72 30.92
N ILE A 35 34.02 2.01 30.65
CA ILE A 35 35.24 2.63 30.12
C ILE A 35 35.72 3.70 31.09
N TYR A 36 37.02 3.70 31.37
CA TYR A 36 37.69 4.85 31.97
C TYR A 36 38.41 5.64 30.88
N ASP A 37 37.97 6.88 30.67
CA ASP A 37 38.58 7.80 29.71
C ASP A 37 38.68 9.20 30.33
N ARG A 38 39.83 9.85 30.15
CA ARG A 38 40.10 11.25 30.58
C ARG A 38 39.63 11.58 32.01
N GLY A 39 39.84 10.66 32.96
CA GLY A 39 39.52 10.89 34.37
C GLY A 39 38.07 10.59 34.77
N ARG A 40 37.24 10.10 33.85
CA ARG A 40 35.82 9.81 34.06
C ARG A 40 35.51 8.35 33.75
N VAL A 41 34.42 7.85 34.31
CA VAL A 41 33.90 6.50 34.05
C VAL A 41 32.59 6.60 33.30
N PHE A 42 32.44 5.80 32.25
CA PHE A 42 31.26 5.71 31.40
C PHE A 42 30.77 4.26 31.36
N ALA A 43 29.46 4.05 31.23
CA ALA A 43 28.86 2.72 31.08
C ALA A 43 27.82 2.73 29.95
N LEU A 44 28.00 1.83 28.98
CA LEU A 44 27.26 1.78 27.71
C LEU A 44 26.84 0.34 27.40
N ASP A 45 25.80 0.12 26.59
CA ASP A 45 25.51 -1.22 26.03
C ASP A 45 26.74 -1.66 25.23
N ASN A 46 27.27 -2.84 25.54
CA ASN A 46 28.44 -3.35 24.83
C ASN A 46 28.12 -3.77 23.39
N ARG A 47 26.86 -3.75 22.97
CA ARG A 47 26.46 -4.07 21.61
C ARG A 47 26.25 -2.79 20.83
N CYS A 48 26.99 -2.66 19.73
CA CYS A 48 26.82 -1.56 18.80
C CYS A 48 25.36 -1.48 18.37
N PRO A 49 24.68 -0.34 18.57
CA PRO A 49 23.26 -0.21 18.31
C PRO A 49 22.91 -0.43 16.84
N HIS A 50 23.88 -0.34 15.91
CA HIS A 50 23.68 -0.70 14.50
C HIS A 50 23.36 -2.20 14.31
N MET A 51 24.35 -3.09 14.44
CA MET A 51 24.21 -4.54 14.15
C MET A 51 24.82 -5.42 15.24
N GLY A 52 24.95 -4.90 16.47
CA GLY A 52 25.30 -5.69 17.64
C GLY A 52 26.78 -6.03 17.81
N PHE A 53 27.69 -5.40 17.04
CA PHE A 53 29.13 -5.64 17.21
C PHE A 53 29.58 -5.34 18.65
N PRO A 54 30.46 -6.16 19.24
CA PRO A 54 30.98 -5.92 20.58
C PRO A 54 31.84 -4.64 20.62
N LEU A 55 31.37 -3.60 21.30
CA LEU A 55 31.99 -2.27 21.36
C LEU A 55 33.27 -2.23 22.21
N GLU A 56 33.46 -3.17 23.12
CA GLU A 56 34.70 -3.37 23.88
C GLU A 56 35.89 -3.63 22.96
N ARG A 57 35.64 -4.14 21.75
CA ARG A 57 36.67 -4.32 20.71
C ARG A 57 36.98 -3.03 19.96
N GLY A 58 36.14 -2.00 20.09
CA GLY A 58 36.29 -0.71 19.43
C GLY A 58 37.48 0.13 19.89
N THR A 59 37.75 1.24 19.21
CA THR A 59 38.77 2.22 19.62
C THR A 59 38.13 3.34 20.43
N VAL A 60 38.79 3.78 21.50
CA VAL A 60 38.40 4.98 22.25
C VAL A 60 39.49 6.03 22.07
N GLU A 61 39.11 7.20 21.59
CA GLU A 61 40.02 8.34 21.43
C GLU A 61 39.23 9.63 21.65
N ASP A 62 39.77 10.53 22.50
CA ASP A 62 39.18 11.83 22.83
C ASP A 62 37.69 11.80 23.25
N GLY A 63 37.28 10.77 24.00
CA GLY A 63 35.88 10.57 24.40
C GLY A 63 34.97 9.98 23.33
N ILE A 64 35.50 9.59 22.17
CA ILE A 64 34.75 9.00 21.07
C ILE A 64 35.03 7.50 21.03
N LEU A 65 33.96 6.70 21.09
CA LEU A 65 34.00 5.26 20.89
C LEU A 65 33.70 4.92 19.42
N THR A 66 34.65 4.31 18.72
CA THR A 66 34.51 3.88 17.33
C THR A 66 34.35 2.36 17.25
N CYS A 67 33.20 1.91 16.73
CA CYS A 67 32.95 0.50 16.45
C CYS A 67 33.84 -0.02 15.31
N HIS A 68 34.53 -1.15 15.47
CA HIS A 68 35.43 -1.67 14.44
C HIS A 68 34.75 -2.30 13.22
N TRP A 69 33.45 -2.62 13.29
CA TRP A 69 32.77 -3.26 12.15
C TRP A 69 32.47 -2.27 11.02
N HIS A 70 31.59 -1.31 11.26
CA HIS A 70 31.14 -0.34 10.26
C HIS A 70 31.62 1.09 10.57
N HIS A 71 32.49 1.26 11.58
CA HIS A 71 33.08 2.55 11.96
C HIS A 71 32.11 3.63 12.45
N ALA A 72 30.92 3.24 12.92
CA ALA A 72 30.05 4.13 13.69
C ALA A 72 30.77 4.67 14.93
N ARG A 73 30.57 5.96 15.20
CA ARG A 73 31.20 6.69 16.31
C ARG A 73 30.15 7.19 17.29
N PHE A 74 30.48 7.10 18.58
CA PHE A 74 29.60 7.46 19.68
C PHE A 74 30.32 8.33 20.69
N ASP A 75 29.63 9.35 21.20
CA ASP A 75 30.08 10.11 22.36
C ASP A 75 29.97 9.24 23.62
N LEU A 76 31.05 9.08 24.39
CA LEU A 76 31.06 8.24 25.59
C LEU A 76 30.13 8.75 26.71
N GLU A 77 29.91 10.06 26.77
CA GLU A 77 29.13 10.67 27.85
C GLU A 77 27.63 10.46 27.66
N SER A 78 27.12 10.82 26.50
CA SER A 78 25.69 10.73 26.17
C SER A 78 25.29 9.41 25.50
N GLY A 79 26.24 8.69 24.90
CA GLY A 79 25.96 7.56 24.02
C GLY A 79 25.49 7.98 22.62
N CYS A 80 25.31 9.29 22.36
CA CYS A 80 24.79 9.77 21.09
C CYS A 80 25.73 9.43 19.93
N THR A 81 25.15 9.02 18.80
CA THR A 81 25.90 8.71 17.59
C THR A 81 26.26 9.97 16.81
N PHE A 82 27.46 9.99 16.24
CA PHE A 82 27.83 10.94 15.19
C PHE A 82 27.35 10.49 13.80
N ASP A 83 26.98 9.21 13.69
CA ASP A 83 26.64 8.51 12.46
C ASP A 83 25.19 8.01 12.57
N LEU A 84 24.21 8.81 12.12
CA LEU A 84 22.78 8.62 12.39
C LEU A 84 22.22 7.23 12.03
N TRP A 85 22.81 6.57 11.03
CA TRP A 85 22.48 5.21 10.60
C TRP A 85 22.76 4.13 11.67
N ALA A 86 23.59 4.45 12.66
CA ALA A 86 24.01 3.51 13.70
C ALA A 86 23.14 3.53 14.96
N ASP A 87 22.27 4.53 15.12
CA ASP A 87 21.47 4.79 16.33
C ASP A 87 22.31 5.10 17.59
N ASP A 88 21.68 5.63 18.64
CA ASP A 88 22.38 5.99 19.89
C ASP A 88 22.68 4.75 20.74
N VAL A 89 23.85 4.71 21.39
CA VAL A 89 24.21 3.62 22.32
C VAL A 89 23.52 3.88 23.65
N PRO A 90 22.69 2.96 24.18
CA PRO A 90 22.12 3.12 25.51
C PRO A 90 23.23 3.25 26.58
N ASN A 91 23.08 4.21 27.49
CA ASN A 91 24.00 4.41 28.61
C ASN A 91 23.30 4.18 29.96
N CYS A 92 24.07 3.92 31.01
CA CYS A 92 23.54 3.80 32.37
C CYS A 92 24.35 4.62 33.37
N ALA A 93 23.71 4.99 34.48
CA ALA A 93 24.34 5.84 35.48
C ALA A 93 25.49 5.10 36.19
N VAL A 94 26.61 5.80 36.36
CA VAL A 94 27.79 5.33 37.09
C VAL A 94 28.10 6.28 38.24
N GLU A 95 28.47 5.71 39.38
CA GLU A 95 28.94 6.45 40.55
C GLU A 95 30.27 5.86 41.04
N VAL A 96 31.20 6.73 41.42
CA VAL A 96 32.41 6.32 42.13
C VAL A 96 32.22 6.61 43.61
N ARG A 97 32.19 5.56 44.44
CA ARG A 97 31.98 5.65 45.89
C ARG A 97 33.19 5.05 46.60
N ASN A 98 33.91 5.84 47.39
CA ASN A 98 35.08 5.39 48.17
C ASN A 98 36.14 4.61 47.36
N GLY A 99 36.33 4.95 46.08
CA GLY A 99 37.29 4.26 45.20
C GLY A 99 36.72 3.06 44.45
N ASP A 100 35.44 2.74 44.63
CA ASP A 100 34.74 1.68 43.91
C ASP A 100 33.81 2.24 42.84
N VAL A 101 33.70 1.54 41.72
CA VAL A 101 32.79 1.85 40.61
C VAL A 101 31.48 1.10 40.79
N TRP A 102 30.40 1.85 40.89
CA TRP A 102 29.04 1.36 41.01
C TRP A 102 28.24 1.79 39.78
N MET A 103 27.39 0.93 39.24
CA MET A 103 26.54 1.30 38.10
C MET A 103 25.15 0.68 38.18
N ARG A 104 24.21 1.28 37.46
CA ARG A 104 22.90 0.63 37.19
C ARG A 104 23.06 -0.51 36.17
N THR A 105 22.25 -1.56 36.32
CA THR A 105 22.30 -2.75 35.44
C THR A 105 21.23 -2.76 34.35
N THR A 106 20.43 -1.69 34.23
CA THR A 106 19.37 -1.51 33.23
C THR A 106 19.61 -0.25 32.39
N PHE A 107 19.13 -0.31 31.15
CA PHE A 107 19.07 0.82 30.23
C PHE A 107 17.60 1.24 30.13
N ASP A 108 17.22 2.28 30.87
CA ASP A 108 15.83 2.71 30.94
C ASP A 108 15.64 4.01 30.15
N HIS A 109 14.72 3.99 29.20
CA HIS A 109 14.13 5.22 28.67
C HIS A 109 12.93 5.58 29.55
N PRO A 110 12.90 6.76 30.18
CA PRO A 110 11.76 7.17 31.01
C PRO A 110 10.43 7.19 30.25
N ASP A 111 10.50 7.43 28.93
CA ASP A 111 9.38 7.39 28.00
C ASP A 111 9.79 6.66 26.70
N PRO A 112 9.64 5.32 26.66
CA PRO A 112 10.00 4.51 25.48
C PRO A 112 9.17 4.90 24.24
N ALA A 113 7.90 5.25 24.42
CA ALA A 113 7.03 5.64 23.32
C ALA A 113 7.52 6.93 22.65
N ALA A 114 7.84 7.97 23.43
CA ALA A 114 8.40 9.21 22.89
C ALA A 114 9.78 9.00 22.25
N HIS A 115 10.62 8.14 22.82
CA HIS A 115 11.91 7.78 22.24
C HIS A 115 11.73 7.16 20.85
N TRP A 116 10.95 6.08 20.73
CA TRP A 116 10.76 5.40 19.45
C TRP A 116 9.95 6.23 18.44
N HIS A 117 9.07 7.12 18.90
CA HIS A 117 8.43 8.12 18.05
C HIS A 117 9.47 9.04 17.40
N LYS A 118 10.41 9.58 18.19
CA LYS A 118 11.49 10.43 17.68
C LYS A 118 12.41 9.64 16.73
N ARG A 119 12.79 8.41 17.10
CA ARG A 119 13.65 7.57 16.25
C ARG A 119 13.00 7.20 14.92
N LEU A 120 11.68 6.99 14.88
CA LEU A 120 10.97 6.80 13.62
C LEU A 120 11.02 8.08 12.78
N ALA A 121 10.84 9.27 13.37
CA ALA A 121 10.96 10.52 12.65
C ALA A 121 12.37 10.74 12.06
N ASP A 122 13.42 10.46 12.84
CA ASP A 122 14.81 10.54 12.38
C ASP A 122 15.08 9.52 11.25
N GLY A 123 14.59 8.29 11.41
CA GLY A 123 14.74 7.23 10.41
C GLY A 123 14.06 7.58 9.09
N LEU A 124 12.84 8.12 9.13
CA LEU A 124 12.11 8.59 7.95
C LEU A 124 12.81 9.78 7.27
N ALA A 125 13.30 10.74 8.06
CA ALA A 125 13.95 11.97 7.55
C ALA A 125 15.27 11.72 6.81
N HIS A 126 15.96 10.62 7.14
CA HIS A 126 17.28 10.29 6.62
C HIS A 126 17.30 8.99 5.79
N ASP A 127 16.13 8.43 5.48
CA ASP A 127 15.97 7.15 4.78
C ASP A 127 16.83 6.00 5.36
N LEU A 128 16.68 5.78 6.67
CA LEU A 128 17.50 4.83 7.43
C LEU A 128 16.72 3.55 7.77
N ASP A 129 16.71 2.58 6.85
CA ASP A 129 15.93 1.34 6.97
C ASP A 129 16.03 0.66 8.34
N LEU A 130 17.25 0.44 8.85
CA LEU A 130 17.43 -0.28 10.10
C LEU A 130 16.96 0.53 11.33
N VAL A 131 17.00 1.86 11.25
CA VAL A 131 16.48 2.75 12.29
C VAL A 131 14.95 2.75 12.23
N ILE A 132 14.36 2.84 11.03
CA ILE A 132 12.91 2.72 10.81
C ILE A 132 12.41 1.38 11.38
N ALA A 133 13.05 0.27 11.02
CA ALA A 133 12.74 -1.07 11.51
C ALA A 133 12.72 -1.13 13.05
N LYS A 134 13.81 -0.70 13.70
CA LYS A 134 13.88 -0.69 15.17
C LYS A 134 12.85 0.22 15.80
N ALA A 135 12.59 1.38 15.20
CA ALA A 135 11.64 2.34 15.74
C ALA A 135 10.19 1.85 15.63
N VAL A 136 9.80 1.20 14.52
CA VAL A 136 8.49 0.55 14.40
C VAL A 136 8.37 -0.57 15.44
N HIS A 137 9.37 -1.44 15.56
CA HIS A 137 9.36 -2.52 16.56
C HIS A 137 9.28 -1.96 17.99
N GLY A 138 10.05 -0.91 18.27
CA GLY A 138 10.07 -0.25 19.56
C GLY A 138 8.76 0.44 19.92
N GLN A 139 8.07 1.06 18.96
CA GLN A 139 6.74 1.63 19.19
C GLN A 139 5.72 0.54 19.50
N LEU A 140 5.73 -0.59 18.77
CA LEU A 140 4.86 -1.73 19.06
C LEU A 140 5.15 -2.32 20.46
N ALA A 141 6.43 -2.51 20.81
CA ALA A 141 6.84 -2.99 22.12
C ALA A 141 6.52 -2.01 23.27
N ALA A 142 6.29 -0.74 22.95
CA ALA A 142 5.84 0.30 23.89
C ALA A 142 4.31 0.46 23.89
N ASP A 143 3.56 -0.49 23.33
CA ASP A 143 2.10 -0.50 23.22
C ASP A 143 1.52 0.74 22.50
N VAL A 144 2.30 1.37 21.60
CA VAL A 144 1.79 2.47 20.78
C VAL A 144 0.74 1.92 19.80
N PRO A 145 -0.46 2.53 19.71
CA PRO A 145 -1.47 2.08 18.76
C PRO A 145 -0.94 2.08 17.33
N VAL A 146 -1.16 0.98 16.61
CA VAL A 146 -0.77 0.83 15.20
C VAL A 146 -1.26 2.00 14.33
N THR A 147 -2.46 2.50 14.58
CA THR A 147 -3.02 3.68 13.88
C THR A 147 -2.19 4.94 14.06
N ASP A 148 -1.51 5.07 15.20
CA ASP A 148 -0.67 6.22 15.53
C ASP A 148 0.67 6.15 14.79
N ILE A 149 1.23 4.93 14.65
CA ILE A 149 2.41 4.66 13.80
C ILE A 149 2.08 4.99 12.34
N VAL A 150 0.97 4.47 11.81
CA VAL A 150 0.51 4.77 10.43
C VAL A 150 0.29 6.28 10.24
N ARG A 151 -0.33 6.95 11.22
CA ARG A 151 -0.52 8.41 11.20
C ARG A 151 0.81 9.16 11.13
N GLN A 152 1.78 8.79 11.96
CA GLN A 152 3.10 9.42 11.95
C GLN A 152 3.75 9.34 10.57
N VAL A 153 3.78 8.14 9.98
CA VAL A 153 4.38 7.91 8.66
C VAL A 153 3.60 8.66 7.56
N ALA A 154 2.27 8.58 7.57
CA ALA A 154 1.43 9.23 6.56
C ALA A 154 1.59 10.76 6.57
N LEU A 155 1.62 11.37 7.75
CA LEU A 155 1.82 12.81 7.91
C LEU A 155 3.24 13.24 7.53
N PHE A 156 4.25 12.42 7.85
CA PHE A 156 5.62 12.65 7.37
C PHE A 156 5.66 12.70 5.84
N GLY A 157 5.07 11.71 5.16
CA GLY A 157 5.03 11.65 3.70
C GLY A 157 4.27 12.84 3.08
N ALA A 158 3.13 13.22 3.67
CA ALA A 158 2.35 14.36 3.20
C ALA A 158 3.05 15.72 3.36
N GLN A 159 3.98 15.83 4.31
CA GLN A 159 4.71 17.05 4.62
C GLN A 159 6.04 17.16 3.85
N ASN A 160 6.76 16.06 3.67
CA ASN A 160 8.12 16.05 3.14
C ASN A 160 8.22 15.79 1.64
N ARG A 161 7.08 15.65 0.95
CA ARG A 161 7.01 15.53 -0.52
C ARG A 161 5.88 16.38 -1.08
N ASP A 162 6.11 17.02 -2.22
CA ASP A 162 5.10 17.80 -2.94
C ASP A 162 4.21 16.94 -3.86
N GLY A 163 3.49 15.97 -3.29
CA GLY A 163 2.56 15.11 -4.02
C GLY A 163 2.27 13.79 -3.32
N TRP A 164 1.24 13.07 -3.79
CA TRP A 164 0.96 11.71 -3.34
C TRP A 164 1.96 10.73 -3.99
N GLY A 165 2.78 10.08 -3.15
CA GLY A 165 3.76 9.08 -3.58
C GLY A 165 3.22 7.65 -3.53
N VAL A 166 3.89 6.73 -4.22
CA VAL A 166 3.57 5.29 -4.16
C VAL A 166 3.74 4.73 -2.75
N GLY A 167 4.63 5.29 -1.94
CA GLY A 167 4.84 4.93 -0.53
C GLY A 167 3.60 5.19 0.33
N LEU A 168 2.89 6.29 0.12
CA LEU A 168 1.63 6.56 0.83
C LEU A 168 0.54 5.56 0.42
N THR A 169 0.51 5.16 -0.85
CA THR A 169 -0.39 4.10 -1.30
C THR A 169 -0.04 2.75 -0.65
N ILE A 170 1.24 2.36 -0.63
CA ILE A 170 1.72 1.10 -0.02
C ILE A 170 1.43 1.09 1.48
N LEU A 171 1.76 2.17 2.19
CA LEU A 171 1.43 2.32 3.61
C LEU A 171 -0.07 2.13 3.85
N THR A 172 -0.92 2.78 3.05
CA THR A 172 -2.38 2.71 3.20
C THR A 172 -2.91 1.32 2.89
N THR A 173 -2.43 0.68 1.82
CA THR A 173 -2.87 -0.67 1.45
C THR A 173 -2.47 -1.70 2.49
N LEU A 174 -1.23 -1.64 2.99
CA LEU A 174 -0.78 -2.50 4.09
C LEU A 174 -1.55 -2.23 5.38
N ALA A 175 -1.80 -0.95 5.71
CA ALA A 175 -2.55 -0.58 6.91
C ALA A 175 -4.00 -1.10 6.90
N ASN A 176 -4.66 -1.13 5.74
CA ASN A 176 -5.98 -1.76 5.59
C ASN A 176 -5.99 -3.27 5.85
N LEU A 177 -4.83 -3.93 5.71
CA LEU A 177 -4.70 -5.38 5.89
C LEU A 177 -4.25 -5.78 7.30
N LEU A 178 -3.77 -4.84 8.13
CA LEU A 178 -3.16 -5.14 9.44
C LEU A 178 -4.06 -5.98 10.36
N ALA A 179 -5.38 -5.75 10.34
CA ALA A 179 -6.33 -6.52 11.14
C ALA A 179 -6.45 -8.01 10.74
N LEU A 180 -5.91 -8.38 9.57
CA LEU A 180 -5.89 -9.75 9.04
C LEU A 180 -4.54 -10.43 9.22
N LEU A 181 -3.51 -9.69 9.65
CA LEU A 181 -2.15 -10.21 9.78
C LEU A 181 -1.86 -10.66 11.23
N PRO A 182 -1.08 -11.74 11.42
CA PRO A 182 -0.41 -12.02 12.67
C PRO A 182 0.45 -10.85 13.16
N GLU A 183 0.74 -10.79 14.46
CA GLU A 183 1.49 -9.69 15.09
C GLU A 183 2.88 -9.49 14.47
N ASP A 184 3.62 -10.58 14.24
CA ASP A 184 4.95 -10.53 13.61
C ASP A 184 4.92 -9.98 12.17
N GLU A 185 3.82 -10.23 11.44
CA GLU A 185 3.62 -9.75 10.06
C GLU A 185 3.13 -8.29 10.04
N ALA A 186 2.37 -7.86 11.05
CA ALA A 186 1.95 -6.48 11.21
C ALA A 186 3.16 -5.54 11.35
N TYR A 187 4.20 -5.97 12.08
CA TYR A 187 5.48 -5.27 12.13
C TYR A 187 6.10 -5.10 10.74
N LEU A 188 6.21 -6.18 9.96
CA LEU A 188 6.78 -6.14 8.61
C LEU A 188 5.97 -5.21 7.70
N ALA A 189 4.65 -5.27 7.75
CA ALA A 189 3.77 -4.39 6.98
C ALA A 189 4.00 -2.89 7.31
N LEU A 190 4.11 -2.56 8.59
CA LEU A 190 4.42 -1.18 9.02
C LEU A 190 5.81 -0.73 8.57
N PHE A 191 6.81 -1.60 8.69
CA PHE A 191 8.17 -1.32 8.22
C PHE A 191 8.21 -1.09 6.70
N HIS A 192 7.57 -1.94 5.90
CA HIS A 192 7.51 -1.78 4.44
C HIS A 192 6.82 -0.47 4.02
N GLY A 193 5.71 -0.12 4.67
CA GLY A 193 5.05 1.17 4.46
C GLY A 193 5.96 2.35 4.80
N ALA A 194 6.61 2.30 5.97
CA ALA A 194 7.49 3.36 6.47
C ALA A 194 8.74 3.57 5.59
N ARG A 195 9.46 2.50 5.25
CA ARG A 195 10.66 2.58 4.38
C ARG A 195 10.32 3.16 3.02
N ARG A 196 9.17 2.78 2.45
CA ARG A 196 8.79 3.26 1.12
C ARG A 196 8.37 4.72 1.14
N VAL A 197 7.72 5.19 2.20
CA VAL A 197 7.42 6.62 2.39
C VAL A 197 8.71 7.42 2.58
N ALA A 198 9.68 6.91 3.34
CA ALA A 198 10.99 7.55 3.52
C ALA A 198 11.72 7.71 2.17
N ALA A 199 11.86 6.62 1.41
CA ALA A 199 12.47 6.63 0.08
C ALA A 199 11.75 7.56 -0.91
N ASP A 200 10.42 7.66 -0.86
CA ASP A 200 9.67 8.61 -1.67
C ASP A 200 9.91 10.07 -1.25
N CYS A 201 10.34 10.35 -0.02
CA CYS A 201 10.65 11.71 0.44
C CYS A 201 12.14 12.05 0.32
N GLU A 202 13.00 11.06 0.08
CA GLU A 202 14.43 11.28 -0.06
C GLU A 202 14.71 12.24 -1.24
N ALA A 203 15.49 13.29 -0.98
CA ALA A 203 15.83 14.35 -1.92
C ALA A 203 14.65 15.16 -2.50
N GLU A 204 13.43 14.97 -1.99
CA GLU A 204 12.26 15.77 -2.37
C GLU A 204 12.18 17.08 -1.58
N ALA A 205 11.55 18.10 -2.18
CA ALA A 205 11.26 19.34 -1.47
C ALA A 205 10.02 19.17 -0.59
N PRO A 206 10.04 19.67 0.66
CA PRO A 206 8.86 19.68 1.50
C PRO A 206 7.69 20.42 0.83
N ARG A 207 6.48 19.93 1.08
CA ARG A 207 5.26 20.53 0.55
C ARG A 207 5.12 21.96 1.06
N ARG A 208 4.87 22.89 0.14
CA ARG A 208 4.53 24.28 0.49
C ARG A 208 3.04 24.39 0.77
N GLU A 209 2.68 24.71 2.01
CA GLU A 209 1.28 24.84 2.40
C GLU A 209 0.59 26.00 1.68
N ARG A 210 -0.71 25.79 1.39
CA ARG A 210 -1.61 26.79 0.86
C ARG A 210 -2.78 26.97 1.84
N ALA A 211 -3.36 28.16 1.82
CA ALA A 211 -4.49 28.51 2.70
C ALA A 211 -5.83 28.44 1.97
N PRO A 212 -6.94 28.11 2.67
CA PRO A 212 -8.28 28.21 2.12
C PRO A 212 -8.62 29.65 1.71
N LEU A 213 -9.71 29.81 0.96
CA LEU A 213 -10.27 31.13 0.65
C LEU A 213 -10.89 31.76 1.91
N GLY A 214 -10.93 33.10 1.95
CA GLY A 214 -11.64 33.83 3.02
C GLY A 214 -13.17 33.78 2.88
N SER A 215 -13.68 33.37 1.72
CA SER A 215 -15.11 33.17 1.45
C SER A 215 -15.57 31.76 1.84
N ARG A 216 -16.88 31.57 2.02
CA ARG A 216 -17.51 30.26 2.26
C ARG A 216 -18.56 29.94 1.19
N PRO A 217 -18.16 29.54 -0.04
CA PRO A 217 -19.10 29.19 -1.09
C PRO A 217 -19.85 27.90 -0.76
N GLU A 218 -21.04 27.74 -1.33
CA GLU A 218 -21.81 26.49 -1.24
C GLU A 218 -21.01 25.29 -1.79
N PRO A 219 -21.16 24.07 -1.22
CA PRO A 219 -20.41 22.89 -1.65
C PRO A 219 -20.54 22.57 -3.14
N ALA A 220 -21.73 22.73 -3.71
CA ALA A 220 -21.96 22.54 -5.14
C ALA A 220 -21.13 23.50 -6.01
N THR A 221 -20.88 24.73 -5.52
CA THR A 221 -20.01 25.70 -6.19
C THR A 221 -18.55 25.29 -6.10
N LEU A 222 -18.10 24.81 -4.93
CA LEU A 222 -16.75 24.30 -4.75
C LEU A 222 -16.47 23.08 -5.64
N LYS A 223 -17.43 22.16 -5.79
CA LYS A 223 -17.36 21.03 -6.74
C LYS A 223 -17.13 21.53 -8.17
N ARG A 224 -17.95 22.47 -8.64
CA ARG A 224 -17.81 23.03 -10.01
C ARG A 224 -16.45 23.72 -10.20
N TRP A 225 -15.98 24.47 -9.21
CA TRP A 225 -14.66 25.10 -9.26
C TRP A 225 -13.54 24.07 -9.30
N LEU A 226 -13.63 23.02 -8.49
CA LEU A 226 -12.62 21.96 -8.47
C LEU A 226 -12.50 21.29 -9.84
N CYS A 227 -13.62 20.89 -10.45
CA CYS A 227 -13.64 20.36 -11.83
C CYS A 227 -13.05 21.35 -12.84
N LEU A 228 -13.42 22.64 -12.75
CA LEU A 228 -12.88 23.67 -13.64
C LEU A 228 -11.35 23.78 -13.52
N TRP A 229 -10.84 23.91 -12.30
CA TRP A 229 -9.42 24.12 -12.04
C TRP A 229 -8.56 22.90 -12.37
N THR A 230 -9.06 21.69 -12.11
CA THR A 230 -8.35 20.47 -12.53
C THR A 230 -8.32 20.35 -14.05
N ASN A 231 -9.41 20.71 -14.75
CA ASN A 231 -9.47 20.63 -16.20
C ASN A 231 -8.53 21.65 -16.88
N VAL A 232 -8.49 22.90 -16.41
CA VAL A 232 -7.56 23.94 -16.93
C VAL A 232 -6.15 23.85 -16.33
N ARG A 233 -5.85 22.78 -15.59
CA ARG A 233 -4.54 22.48 -15.00
C ARG A 233 -4.02 23.59 -14.05
N HIS A 234 -4.91 24.26 -13.31
CA HIS A 234 -4.53 25.28 -12.33
C HIS A 234 -4.42 24.69 -10.91
N ARG A 235 -3.21 24.29 -10.54
CA ARG A 235 -2.92 23.61 -9.27
C ARG A 235 -3.34 24.39 -8.03
N GLU A 236 -2.90 25.64 -7.90
CA GLU A 236 -3.15 26.45 -6.71
C GLU A 236 -4.64 26.71 -6.52
N ALA A 237 -5.37 26.95 -7.61
CA ALA A 237 -6.81 27.18 -7.55
C ALA A 237 -7.57 25.90 -7.12
N ALA A 238 -7.19 24.73 -7.66
CA ALA A 238 -7.75 23.45 -7.26
C ALA A 238 -7.49 23.15 -5.78
N GLU A 239 -6.24 23.31 -5.32
CA GLU A 239 -5.85 23.01 -3.94
C GLU A 239 -6.53 23.96 -2.94
N ARG A 240 -6.58 25.26 -3.23
CA ARG A 240 -7.28 26.23 -2.37
C ARG A 240 -8.79 25.98 -2.34
N THR A 241 -9.38 25.53 -3.44
CA THR A 241 -10.81 25.14 -3.49
C THR A 241 -11.07 23.94 -2.57
N LEU A 242 -10.23 22.92 -2.65
CA LEU A 242 -10.32 21.73 -1.79
C LEU A 242 -10.14 22.07 -0.31
N LEU A 243 -9.11 22.86 0.02
CA LEU A 243 -8.88 23.34 1.38
C LEU A 243 -10.05 24.19 1.92
N THR A 244 -10.69 24.97 1.06
CA THR A 244 -11.89 25.74 1.42
C THR A 244 -13.05 24.82 1.78
N ALA A 245 -13.24 23.73 1.02
CA ALA A 245 -14.26 22.73 1.32
C ALA A 245 -14.00 22.03 2.68
N ILE A 246 -12.75 21.64 2.94
CA ILE A 246 -12.34 21.04 4.21
C ILE A 246 -12.57 22.01 5.38
N ALA A 247 -12.12 23.26 5.24
CA ALA A 247 -12.29 24.30 6.26
C ALA A 247 -13.76 24.67 6.51
N ALA A 248 -14.62 24.52 5.51
CA ALA A 248 -16.06 24.72 5.63
C ALA A 248 -16.80 23.53 6.27
N GLY A 249 -16.10 22.43 6.62
CA GLY A 249 -16.69 21.25 7.22
C GLY A 249 -17.53 20.42 6.24
N VAL A 250 -17.22 20.47 4.94
CA VAL A 250 -17.87 19.63 3.93
C VAL A 250 -17.64 18.15 4.29
N SER A 251 -18.70 17.34 4.22
CA SER A 251 -18.65 15.96 4.66
C SER A 251 -17.71 15.09 3.79
N PRO A 252 -17.17 13.99 4.33
CA PRO A 252 -16.38 13.02 3.56
C PRO A 252 -17.04 12.57 2.26
N ALA A 253 -18.35 12.28 2.29
CA ALA A 253 -19.10 11.84 1.12
C ALA A 253 -19.14 12.93 0.02
N MET A 254 -19.37 14.19 0.40
CA MET A 254 -19.40 15.30 -0.54
C MET A 254 -18.01 15.66 -1.09
N LEU A 255 -16.95 15.51 -0.28
CA LEU A 255 -15.56 15.64 -0.76
C LEU A 255 -15.23 14.52 -1.75
N ALA A 256 -15.67 13.29 -1.49
CA ALA A 256 -15.46 12.15 -2.38
C ALA A 256 -16.15 12.35 -3.73
N ASP A 257 -17.40 12.82 -3.71
CA ASP A 257 -18.13 13.18 -4.94
C ASP A 257 -17.43 14.30 -5.73
N ALA A 258 -16.98 15.36 -5.05
CA ALA A 258 -16.27 16.45 -5.70
C ALA A 258 -14.95 16.00 -6.34
N LEU A 259 -14.15 15.21 -5.62
CA LEU A 259 -12.85 14.71 -6.11
C LEU A 259 -13.02 13.64 -7.20
N LEU A 260 -14.01 12.75 -7.08
CA LEU A 260 -14.31 11.77 -8.13
C LEU A 260 -14.80 12.46 -9.40
N SER A 261 -15.66 13.46 -9.27
CA SER A 261 -16.13 14.27 -10.41
C SER A 261 -14.96 14.98 -11.09
N ALA A 262 -14.08 15.64 -10.32
CA ALA A 262 -12.92 16.33 -10.87
C ALA A 262 -11.87 15.37 -11.46
N GLY A 263 -11.69 14.19 -10.87
CA GLY A 263 -10.78 13.14 -11.36
C GLY A 263 -11.29 12.38 -12.57
N THR A 264 -12.58 12.51 -12.91
CA THR A 264 -13.20 11.89 -14.09
C THR A 264 -13.53 12.88 -15.20
N GLU A 265 -13.03 14.12 -15.12
CA GLU A 265 -13.07 15.06 -16.25
C GLU A 265 -12.18 14.59 -17.42
N ARG A 266 -11.20 13.73 -17.14
CA ARG A 266 -10.37 13.05 -18.14
C ARG A 266 -10.69 11.56 -18.14
N ALA A 267 -10.79 10.95 -19.32
CA ALA A 267 -11.12 9.55 -19.43
C ALA A 267 -9.97 8.71 -18.90
N PHE A 268 -10.24 7.79 -17.96
CA PHE A 268 -9.26 6.82 -17.44
C PHE A 268 -7.87 7.43 -17.16
N ALA A 269 -7.87 8.57 -16.46
CA ALA A 269 -6.71 9.45 -16.30
C ALA A 269 -5.49 8.74 -15.69
N ASP A 270 -4.31 8.94 -16.29
CA ASP A 270 -3.05 8.27 -15.94
C ASP A 270 -3.17 6.75 -15.81
N ALA A 271 -3.90 6.12 -16.74
CA ALA A 271 -4.22 4.69 -16.72
C ALA A 271 -4.93 4.24 -15.44
N GLY A 272 -5.73 5.11 -14.82
CA GLY A 272 -6.52 4.79 -13.62
C GLY A 272 -5.85 5.15 -12.29
N HIS A 273 -4.54 5.43 -12.26
CA HIS A 273 -3.82 5.79 -11.04
C HIS A 273 -4.41 7.01 -10.34
N SER A 274 -4.91 8.00 -11.10
CA SER A 274 -5.46 9.21 -10.50
C SER A 274 -6.63 8.91 -9.57
N LEU A 275 -7.52 7.98 -9.92
CA LEU A 275 -8.66 7.64 -9.04
C LEU A 275 -8.24 6.70 -7.92
N ASP A 276 -7.31 5.78 -8.18
CA ASP A 276 -6.77 4.94 -7.12
C ASP A 276 -6.15 5.79 -6.01
N PHE A 277 -5.32 6.77 -6.34
CA PHE A 277 -4.66 7.59 -5.33
C PHE A 277 -5.64 8.48 -4.58
N ILE A 278 -6.67 8.99 -5.25
CA ILE A 278 -7.78 9.67 -4.57
C ILE A 278 -8.39 8.71 -3.56
N ASN A 279 -8.83 7.53 -3.98
CA ASN A 279 -9.44 6.55 -3.08
C ASN A 279 -8.52 6.18 -1.90
N LYS A 280 -7.21 6.01 -2.15
CA LYS A 280 -6.22 5.71 -1.11
C LYS A 280 -6.00 6.86 -0.14
N ALA A 281 -6.08 8.12 -0.57
CA ALA A 281 -6.07 9.26 0.34
C ALA A 281 -7.26 9.25 1.30
N PHE A 282 -8.45 8.84 0.82
CA PHE A 282 -9.63 8.70 1.67
C PHE A 282 -9.53 7.52 2.64
N GLU A 283 -9.05 6.36 2.18
CA GLU A 283 -8.82 5.20 3.06
C GLU A 283 -7.77 5.51 4.13
N CYS A 284 -6.71 6.24 3.79
CA CYS A 284 -5.72 6.70 4.76
C CYS A 284 -6.36 7.57 5.85
N LEU A 285 -7.26 8.49 5.49
CA LEU A 285 -7.99 9.32 6.45
C LEU A 285 -8.95 8.52 7.34
N ASP A 286 -9.57 7.46 6.82
CA ASP A 286 -10.38 6.56 7.65
C ASP A 286 -9.56 5.83 8.71
N LEU A 287 -8.29 5.55 8.41
CA LEU A 287 -7.35 4.91 9.34
C LEU A 287 -6.77 5.89 10.37
N ILE A 288 -6.35 7.08 9.92
CA ILE A 288 -5.56 8.00 10.77
C ILE A 288 -6.38 9.13 11.39
N GLY A 289 -7.61 9.35 10.90
CA GLY A 289 -8.55 10.36 11.38
C GLY A 289 -8.73 11.55 10.44
N TRP A 290 -9.99 11.96 10.26
CA TRP A 290 -10.41 13.01 9.34
C TRP A 290 -9.96 14.43 9.71
N GLN A 291 -9.53 14.66 10.95
CA GLN A 291 -8.89 15.92 11.37
C GLN A 291 -7.61 16.23 10.57
N HIS A 292 -7.02 15.24 9.91
CA HIS A 292 -5.81 15.39 9.08
C HIS A 292 -6.11 15.64 7.59
N ALA A 293 -7.38 15.82 7.20
CA ALA A 293 -7.77 16.00 5.80
C ALA A 293 -7.05 17.16 5.09
N SER A 294 -6.78 18.27 5.79
CA SER A 294 -6.06 19.42 5.24
C SER A 294 -4.57 19.17 4.99
N ALA A 295 -3.99 18.13 5.60
CA ALA A 295 -2.62 17.70 5.32
C ALA A 295 -2.58 16.70 4.16
N LEU A 296 -3.50 15.73 4.15
CA LEU A 296 -3.48 14.61 3.20
C LEU A 296 -4.15 14.92 1.85
N LEU A 297 -5.40 15.39 1.82
CA LEU A 297 -6.12 15.55 0.54
C LEU A 297 -5.46 16.52 -0.45
N PRO A 298 -4.70 17.56 -0.04
CA PRO A 298 -3.95 18.37 -0.99
C PRO A 298 -2.85 17.64 -1.77
N THR A 299 -2.31 16.54 -1.26
CA THR A 299 -1.15 15.87 -1.89
C THR A 299 -1.52 15.21 -3.22
N ILE A 300 -2.79 14.80 -3.41
CA ILE A 300 -3.28 14.25 -4.68
C ILE A 300 -3.52 15.31 -5.76
N VAL A 301 -3.63 16.60 -5.39
CA VAL A 301 -4.05 17.67 -6.33
C VAL A 301 -3.05 17.86 -7.45
N ALA A 302 -1.74 17.77 -7.16
CA ALA A 302 -0.70 17.94 -8.16
C ALA A 302 -0.86 16.93 -9.31
N GLN A 303 -1.08 15.66 -8.97
CA GLN A 303 -1.31 14.61 -9.95
C GLN A 303 -2.64 14.78 -10.68
N MET A 304 -3.74 15.08 -9.99
CA MET A 304 -5.05 15.30 -10.64
C MET A 304 -4.98 16.38 -11.74
N VAL A 305 -4.20 17.43 -11.49
CA VAL A 305 -3.99 18.57 -12.39
C VAL A 305 -3.02 18.22 -13.52
N ALA A 306 -1.99 17.41 -13.24
CA ALA A 306 -1.00 16.96 -14.21
C ALA A 306 -1.48 15.79 -15.09
N ALA A 307 -2.50 15.06 -14.66
CA ALA A 307 -2.93 13.82 -15.28
C ALA A 307 -3.22 13.96 -16.78
N ARG A 308 -2.86 12.91 -17.53
CA ARG A 308 -3.20 12.78 -18.95
C ARG A 308 -4.39 11.86 -19.10
N GLY A 309 -5.32 12.26 -19.95
CA GLY A 309 -6.51 11.48 -20.22
C GLY A 309 -6.29 10.49 -21.35
N ALA A 310 -6.98 9.36 -21.28
CA ALA A 310 -6.99 8.35 -22.32
C ALA A 310 -7.62 8.85 -23.63
N GLU A 311 -8.39 9.94 -23.59
CA GLU A 311 -8.90 10.64 -24.77
C GLU A 311 -7.80 11.20 -25.69
N GLU A 312 -6.57 11.31 -25.18
CA GLU A 312 -5.38 11.70 -25.93
C GLU A 312 -4.71 10.50 -26.65
N SER A 313 -5.24 9.28 -26.47
CA SER A 313 -4.68 8.06 -27.05
C SER A 313 -5.45 7.57 -28.27
N THR A 314 -4.73 6.95 -29.21
CA THR A 314 -5.33 6.36 -30.42
C THR A 314 -6.30 5.24 -30.08
N ALA A 315 -5.97 4.38 -29.10
CA ALA A 315 -6.78 3.21 -28.75
C ALA A 315 -8.20 3.56 -28.28
N TRP A 316 -8.39 4.75 -27.70
CA TRP A 316 -9.68 5.25 -27.24
C TRP A 316 -10.47 6.03 -28.30
N ARG A 317 -9.82 6.43 -29.40
CA ARG A 317 -10.40 7.25 -30.46
C ARG A 317 -10.64 6.49 -31.76
N GLN A 318 -9.93 5.38 -31.98
CA GLN A 318 -9.97 4.60 -33.22
C GLN A 318 -9.85 3.08 -32.94
N PRO A 319 -10.59 2.22 -33.67
CA PRO A 319 -11.51 2.54 -34.76
C PRO A 319 -12.89 3.04 -34.29
N VAL A 320 -13.24 2.83 -33.02
CA VAL A 320 -14.45 3.33 -32.38
C VAL A 320 -14.05 4.47 -31.43
N ASP A 321 -14.73 5.61 -31.49
CA ASP A 321 -14.50 6.70 -30.54
C ASP A 321 -15.22 6.40 -29.22
N LEU A 322 -14.50 5.78 -28.29
CA LEU A 322 -15.02 5.38 -26.98
C LEU A 322 -15.29 6.59 -26.07
N VAL A 323 -14.57 7.69 -26.27
CA VAL A 323 -14.75 8.94 -25.52
C VAL A 323 -16.08 9.57 -25.90
N ALA A 324 -16.34 9.71 -27.20
CA ALA A 324 -17.61 10.24 -27.69
C ALA A 324 -18.81 9.39 -27.20
N LEU A 325 -18.65 8.06 -27.21
CA LEU A 325 -19.66 7.13 -26.70
C LEU A 325 -19.94 7.33 -25.20
N CYS A 326 -18.89 7.54 -24.39
CA CYS A 326 -19.01 7.85 -22.96
C CYS A 326 -19.71 9.21 -22.74
N ASP A 327 -19.30 10.25 -23.46
CA ASP A 327 -19.84 11.61 -23.32
C ASP A 327 -21.33 11.68 -23.69
N GLU A 328 -21.71 11.07 -24.82
CA GLU A 328 -23.11 10.98 -25.24
C GLU A 328 -23.94 10.27 -24.17
N SER A 329 -23.42 9.16 -23.64
CA SER A 329 -24.11 8.39 -22.61
C SER A 329 -24.22 9.12 -21.29
N ALA A 330 -23.17 9.85 -20.88
CA ALA A 330 -23.12 10.65 -19.67
C ALA A 330 -24.24 11.70 -19.60
N SER A 331 -24.60 12.29 -20.75
CA SER A 331 -25.69 13.29 -20.84
C SER A 331 -27.08 12.72 -20.48
N GLN A 332 -27.27 11.41 -20.59
CA GLN A 332 -28.55 10.73 -20.37
C GLN A 332 -28.66 10.12 -18.96
N ILE A 333 -27.54 9.92 -18.26
CA ILE A 333 -27.49 9.12 -17.02
C ILE A 333 -28.44 9.67 -15.94
N SER A 334 -28.51 10.99 -15.75
CA SER A 334 -29.35 11.58 -14.69
C SER A 334 -30.82 11.25 -14.87
N GLN A 335 -31.30 11.26 -16.12
CA GLN A 335 -32.67 10.89 -16.44
C GLN A 335 -32.91 9.38 -16.24
N LEU A 336 -31.91 8.54 -16.53
CA LEU A 336 -32.02 7.09 -16.34
C LEU A 336 -32.14 6.71 -14.86
N PHE A 337 -31.31 7.30 -13.98
CA PHE A 337 -31.47 7.08 -12.54
C PHE A 337 -32.79 7.60 -12.03
N ALA A 338 -33.23 8.76 -12.54
CA ALA A 338 -34.53 9.30 -12.16
C ALA A 338 -35.69 8.35 -12.49
N ALA A 339 -35.63 7.67 -13.64
CA ALA A 339 -36.62 6.69 -14.07
C ALA A 339 -36.53 5.35 -13.30
N GLY A 340 -35.33 4.91 -12.90
CA GLY A 340 -35.11 3.64 -12.19
C GLY A 340 -35.51 3.65 -10.71
N ARG A 341 -35.80 4.81 -10.13
CA ARG A 341 -36.06 5.00 -8.68
C ARG A 341 -37.17 4.14 -8.08
N SER A 342 -38.19 3.79 -8.87
CA SER A 342 -39.31 2.99 -8.37
C SER A 342 -38.97 1.51 -8.21
N VAL A 343 -37.79 1.08 -8.68
CA VAL A 343 -37.33 -0.31 -8.61
C VAL A 343 -36.34 -0.43 -7.46
N GLN A 344 -36.62 -1.34 -6.52
CA GLN A 344 -35.74 -1.62 -5.38
C GLN A 344 -35.15 -3.03 -5.49
N GLY A 345 -33.97 -3.21 -4.91
CA GLY A 345 -33.37 -4.55 -4.72
C GLY A 345 -32.68 -5.13 -5.94
N TRP A 346 -31.99 -4.31 -6.75
CA TRP A 346 -31.17 -4.80 -7.85
C TRP A 346 -30.03 -5.70 -7.33
N SER A 347 -29.86 -6.88 -7.91
CA SER A 347 -28.88 -7.90 -7.45
C SER A 347 -28.18 -8.64 -8.60
N ASN A 348 -28.20 -8.08 -9.81
CA ASN A 348 -27.73 -8.75 -11.02
C ASN A 348 -26.23 -8.48 -11.30
N HIS A 349 -25.42 -8.29 -10.26
CA HIS A 349 -24.01 -7.89 -10.34
C HIS A 349 -23.18 -8.79 -11.27
N ALA A 350 -23.25 -10.12 -11.06
CA ALA A 350 -22.50 -11.09 -11.86
C ALA A 350 -23.01 -11.21 -13.31
N ALA A 351 -24.30 -10.94 -13.56
CA ALA A 351 -24.84 -10.90 -14.92
C ALA A 351 -24.33 -9.67 -15.67
N LEU A 352 -24.39 -8.49 -15.03
CA LEU A 352 -23.84 -7.27 -15.61
C LEU A 352 -22.33 -7.41 -15.87
N ALA A 353 -21.56 -7.94 -14.92
CA ALA A 353 -20.12 -8.17 -15.11
C ALA A 353 -19.81 -9.03 -16.35
N ARG A 354 -20.65 -10.04 -16.67
CA ARG A 354 -20.50 -10.83 -17.89
C ARG A 354 -20.78 -10.02 -19.16
N GLU A 355 -21.78 -9.15 -19.16
CA GLU A 355 -22.04 -8.23 -20.28
C GLU A 355 -20.88 -7.24 -20.47
N LEU A 356 -20.28 -6.74 -19.38
CA LEU A 356 -19.13 -5.83 -19.42
C LEU A 356 -17.86 -6.49 -20.01
N LEU A 357 -17.78 -7.83 -20.02
CA LEU A 357 -16.71 -8.59 -20.66
C LEU A 357 -16.93 -8.80 -22.17
N GLY A 358 -17.96 -8.19 -22.75
CA GLY A 358 -18.24 -8.25 -24.18
C GLY A 358 -17.16 -7.64 -25.08
N ASP A 359 -17.35 -7.80 -26.38
CA ASP A 359 -16.46 -7.29 -27.45
C ASP A 359 -17.10 -6.16 -28.27
N ASP A 360 -18.25 -5.64 -27.82
CA ASP A 360 -18.97 -4.53 -28.42
C ASP A 360 -19.16 -3.40 -27.37
N PRO A 361 -18.48 -2.25 -27.54
CA PRO A 361 -18.52 -1.18 -26.56
C PRO A 361 -19.91 -0.53 -26.45
N VAL A 362 -20.72 -0.56 -27.52
CA VAL A 362 -22.09 -0.01 -27.49
C VAL A 362 -22.98 -0.89 -26.63
N LYS A 363 -22.92 -2.21 -26.81
CA LYS A 363 -23.69 -3.16 -25.97
C LYS A 363 -23.29 -3.09 -24.50
N ILE A 364 -22.00 -2.90 -24.21
CA ILE A 364 -21.50 -2.71 -22.83
C ILE A 364 -22.15 -1.48 -22.19
N ILE A 365 -22.18 -0.35 -22.90
CA ILE A 365 -22.83 0.88 -22.43
C ILE A 365 -24.34 0.70 -22.30
N ASP A 366 -24.99 0.02 -23.23
CA ASP A 366 -26.42 -0.27 -23.15
C ASP A 366 -26.77 -1.18 -21.97
N ALA A 367 -25.91 -2.15 -21.64
CA ALA A 367 -26.07 -2.99 -20.46
C ALA A 367 -25.98 -2.18 -19.16
N LEU A 368 -25.05 -1.21 -19.07
CA LEU A 368 -24.99 -0.26 -17.94
C LEU A 368 -26.27 0.57 -17.85
N LYS A 369 -26.74 1.14 -18.97
CA LYS A 369 -27.99 1.91 -19.03
C LYS A 369 -29.20 1.04 -18.63
N ALA A 370 -29.25 -0.21 -19.05
CA ALA A 370 -30.30 -1.15 -18.69
C ALA A 370 -30.28 -1.49 -17.20
N ALA A 371 -29.11 -1.70 -16.61
CA ALA A 371 -28.96 -1.92 -15.17
C ALA A 371 -29.45 -0.71 -14.37
N ILE A 372 -29.10 0.50 -14.79
CA ILE A 372 -29.60 1.75 -14.16
C ILE A 372 -31.13 1.82 -14.22
N ARG A 373 -31.74 1.56 -15.39
CA ARG A 373 -33.21 1.53 -15.52
C ARG A 373 -33.87 0.46 -14.65
N ALA A 374 -33.15 -0.64 -14.41
CA ALA A 374 -33.59 -1.73 -13.53
C ALA A 374 -33.33 -1.45 -12.05
N GLY A 375 -32.88 -0.24 -11.67
CA GLY A 375 -32.72 0.18 -10.28
C GLY A 375 -31.35 -0.07 -9.68
N ALA A 376 -30.31 -0.38 -10.48
CA ALA A 376 -28.94 -0.48 -9.98
C ALA A 376 -28.47 0.87 -9.44
N ALA A 377 -27.92 0.90 -8.23
CA ALA A 377 -27.27 2.09 -7.68
C ALA A 377 -25.85 2.27 -8.29
N PRO A 378 -25.23 3.46 -8.20
CA PRO A 378 -23.87 3.66 -8.68
C PRO A 378 -22.86 2.67 -8.09
N ALA A 379 -22.95 2.39 -6.79
CA ALA A 379 -22.08 1.41 -6.14
C ALA A 379 -22.25 -0.02 -6.71
N ASP A 380 -23.47 -0.41 -7.10
CA ASP A 380 -23.75 -1.72 -7.71
C ASP A 380 -23.08 -1.87 -9.08
N LEU A 381 -23.12 -0.80 -9.88
CA LEU A 381 -22.42 -0.74 -11.16
C LEU A 381 -20.90 -0.83 -10.96
N GLY A 382 -20.36 -0.11 -9.96
CA GLY A 382 -18.96 -0.17 -9.58
C GLY A 382 -18.52 -1.58 -9.15
N GLN A 383 -19.33 -2.25 -8.33
CA GLN A 383 -19.07 -3.63 -7.91
C GLN A 383 -19.05 -4.62 -9.08
N SER A 384 -20.00 -4.46 -10.02
CA SER A 384 -20.06 -5.29 -11.23
C SER A 384 -18.86 -5.06 -12.14
N LEU A 385 -18.44 -3.81 -12.31
CA LEU A 385 -17.24 -3.45 -13.07
C LEU A 385 -15.96 -4.03 -12.43
N ALA A 386 -15.80 -3.87 -11.11
CA ALA A 386 -14.66 -4.40 -10.37
C ALA A 386 -14.56 -5.92 -10.47
N TYR A 387 -15.71 -6.61 -10.40
CA TYR A 387 -15.76 -8.06 -10.61
C TYR A 387 -15.41 -8.47 -12.05
N GLY A 388 -15.93 -7.76 -13.06
CA GLY A 388 -15.54 -7.97 -14.45
C GLY A 388 -14.04 -7.77 -14.67
N ALA A 389 -13.45 -6.74 -14.08
CA ALA A 389 -12.01 -6.50 -14.15
C ALA A 389 -11.19 -7.59 -13.43
N ALA A 390 -11.64 -8.06 -12.26
CA ALA A 390 -11.02 -9.20 -11.59
C ALA A 390 -11.07 -10.46 -12.46
N LEU A 391 -12.18 -10.72 -13.16
CA LEU A 391 -12.29 -11.84 -14.09
C LEU A 391 -11.32 -11.75 -15.27
N ARG A 392 -11.00 -10.54 -15.76
CA ARG A 392 -9.96 -10.38 -16.80
C ARG A 392 -8.58 -10.80 -16.32
N VAL A 393 -8.24 -10.46 -15.08
CA VAL A 393 -7.00 -10.91 -14.44
C VAL A 393 -7.04 -12.42 -14.16
N ALA A 394 -8.16 -12.94 -13.65
CA ALA A 394 -8.34 -14.37 -13.36
C ALA A 394 -8.28 -15.26 -14.60
N ARG A 395 -8.61 -14.73 -15.78
CA ARG A 395 -8.59 -15.43 -17.08
C ARG A 395 -7.42 -15.01 -17.97
N PHE A 396 -6.45 -14.30 -17.41
CA PHE A 396 -5.30 -13.80 -18.14
C PHE A 396 -4.36 -14.92 -18.56
N GLY A 397 -3.95 -14.95 -19.83
CA GLY A 397 -3.07 -16.00 -20.35
C GLY A 397 -1.62 -15.81 -19.93
N ASN A 398 -0.93 -16.90 -19.55
CA ASN A 398 0.49 -16.86 -19.18
C ASN A 398 1.43 -16.62 -20.38
N ALA A 399 0.90 -16.57 -21.60
CA ALA A 399 1.64 -16.28 -22.83
C ALA A 399 1.86 -14.78 -23.07
N ASN A 400 1.10 -13.92 -22.39
CA ASN A 400 1.22 -12.46 -22.48
C ASN A 400 2.50 -11.96 -21.79
N GLU A 401 2.92 -10.74 -22.11
CA GLU A 401 4.10 -10.12 -21.51
C GLU A 401 3.83 -9.64 -20.09
N HIS A 402 4.89 -9.44 -19.32
CA HIS A 402 4.84 -8.85 -17.99
C HIS A 402 4.06 -7.52 -17.96
N ALA A 403 4.31 -6.61 -18.92
CA ALA A 403 3.62 -5.32 -18.99
C ALA A 403 2.11 -5.44 -19.29
N ASP A 404 1.67 -6.54 -19.92
CA ASP A 404 0.26 -6.75 -20.21
C ASP A 404 -0.52 -7.08 -18.92
N TRP A 405 0.11 -7.74 -17.94
CA TRP A 405 -0.50 -7.97 -16.63
C TRP A 405 -0.81 -6.65 -15.92
N GLU A 406 0.07 -5.66 -16.07
CA GLU A 406 -0.13 -4.32 -15.51
C GLU A 406 -1.33 -3.62 -16.13
N THR A 407 -1.54 -3.80 -17.44
CA THR A 407 -2.73 -3.26 -18.12
C THR A 407 -4.02 -3.83 -17.52
N ALA A 408 -4.09 -5.15 -17.28
CA ALA A 408 -5.27 -5.76 -16.64
C ALA A 408 -5.44 -5.33 -15.18
N HIS A 409 -4.33 -5.21 -14.45
CA HIS A 409 -4.29 -4.75 -13.06
C HIS A 409 -4.76 -3.31 -12.90
N HIS A 410 -4.33 -2.39 -13.77
CA HIS A 410 -4.75 -0.98 -13.76
C HIS A 410 -6.27 -0.83 -13.93
N VAL A 411 -6.89 -1.64 -14.80
CA VAL A 411 -8.36 -1.67 -14.93
C VAL A 411 -9.01 -2.15 -13.64
N PHE A 412 -8.46 -3.19 -13.00
CA PHE A 412 -9.01 -3.74 -11.76
C PHE A 412 -8.92 -2.77 -10.58
N THR A 413 -7.76 -2.14 -10.37
CA THR A 413 -7.57 -1.16 -9.29
C THR A 413 -8.39 0.10 -9.49
N HIS A 414 -8.48 0.62 -10.73
CA HIS A 414 -9.40 1.71 -11.08
C HIS A 414 -10.85 1.34 -10.74
N ALA A 415 -11.29 0.15 -11.16
CA ALA A 415 -12.66 -0.30 -10.92
C ALA A 415 -12.94 -0.47 -9.41
N ASN A 416 -11.99 -1.01 -8.65
CA ASN A 416 -12.07 -1.08 -7.19
C ASN A 416 -12.18 0.33 -6.58
N ALA A 417 -11.30 1.26 -6.98
CA ALA A 417 -11.31 2.63 -6.48
C ALA A 417 -12.66 3.33 -6.76
N VAL A 418 -13.18 3.21 -7.98
CA VAL A 418 -14.52 3.73 -8.34
C VAL A 418 -15.60 3.10 -7.46
N HIS A 419 -15.58 1.78 -7.25
CA HIS A 419 -16.54 1.09 -6.38
C HIS A 419 -16.47 1.61 -4.94
N GLN A 420 -15.28 1.70 -4.34
CA GLN A 420 -15.10 2.19 -2.95
C GLN A 420 -15.54 3.65 -2.81
N MET A 421 -15.18 4.51 -3.77
CA MET A 421 -15.60 5.92 -3.76
C MET A 421 -17.12 6.07 -3.88
N LEU A 422 -17.77 5.31 -4.77
CA LEU A 422 -19.23 5.34 -4.91
C LEU A 422 -19.95 4.81 -3.67
N ARG A 423 -19.40 3.80 -2.99
CA ARG A 423 -19.91 3.36 -1.67
C ARG A 423 -19.80 4.46 -0.62
N ARG A 424 -18.71 5.22 -0.63
CA ARG A 424 -18.48 6.33 0.31
C ARG A 424 -19.42 7.51 0.07
N ILE A 425 -19.68 7.83 -1.20
CA ILE A 425 -20.65 8.86 -1.60
C ILE A 425 -22.05 8.42 -1.15
N GLY A 426 -22.38 7.14 -1.33
CA GLY A 426 -23.67 6.58 -0.98
C GLY A 426 -24.75 6.92 -2.01
N THR A 427 -26.01 6.78 -1.61
CA THR A 427 -27.18 6.96 -2.50
C THR A 427 -28.05 8.17 -2.13
N ALA A 428 -27.73 8.86 -1.04
CA ALA A 428 -28.45 10.03 -0.59
C ALA A 428 -28.13 11.23 -1.48
N GLY A 429 -29.10 11.74 -2.24
CA GLY A 429 -28.90 12.90 -3.10
C GLY A 429 -28.45 12.60 -4.53
N ILE A 430 -28.64 11.35 -5.01
CA ILE A 430 -28.20 10.87 -6.33
C ILE A 430 -28.54 11.80 -7.52
N ASP A 431 -29.55 12.66 -7.40
CA ASP A 431 -29.90 13.71 -8.37
C ASP A 431 -28.79 14.74 -8.62
N GLY A 432 -27.90 14.97 -7.65
CA GLY A 432 -26.75 15.87 -7.75
C GLY A 432 -25.41 15.18 -8.05
N ASP A 433 -25.38 13.84 -7.96
CA ASP A 433 -24.13 13.05 -7.83
C ASP A 433 -23.84 12.16 -9.05
N VAL A 434 -24.59 12.36 -10.14
CA VAL A 434 -24.52 11.53 -11.35
C VAL A 434 -23.18 11.63 -12.08
N THR A 435 -22.45 12.73 -11.89
CA THR A 435 -21.15 12.98 -12.54
C THR A 435 -20.12 11.90 -12.21
N ALA A 436 -20.20 11.30 -11.02
CA ALA A 436 -19.31 10.23 -10.56
C ALA A 436 -19.43 8.94 -11.40
N VAL A 437 -20.57 8.70 -12.07
CA VAL A 437 -20.81 7.49 -12.88
C VAL A 437 -19.98 7.48 -14.17
N ARG A 438 -19.42 8.63 -14.60
CA ARG A 438 -18.44 8.68 -15.69
C ARG A 438 -17.25 7.75 -15.43
N GLY A 439 -16.80 7.63 -14.16
CA GLY A 439 -15.73 6.72 -13.78
C GLY A 439 -16.02 5.25 -14.10
N ILE A 440 -17.29 4.85 -14.03
CA ILE A 440 -17.75 3.50 -14.40
C ILE A 440 -17.69 3.31 -15.92
N MET A 441 -18.14 4.29 -16.69
CA MET A 441 -18.09 4.22 -18.16
C MET A 441 -16.65 4.17 -18.67
N HIS A 442 -15.77 5.04 -18.12
CA HIS A 442 -14.35 5.01 -18.43
C HIS A 442 -13.73 3.66 -18.07
N GLY A 443 -14.00 3.13 -16.87
CA GLY A 443 -13.49 1.82 -16.48
C GLY A 443 -14.02 0.68 -17.35
N ALA A 444 -15.29 0.74 -17.79
CA ALA A 444 -15.87 -0.25 -18.71
C ALA A 444 -15.22 -0.21 -20.10
N MET A 445 -14.88 0.98 -20.61
CA MET A 445 -14.14 1.11 -21.87
C MET A 445 -12.69 0.64 -21.75
N ALA A 446 -12.04 0.89 -20.61
CA ALA A 446 -10.73 0.32 -20.33
C ALA A 446 -10.76 -1.22 -20.25
N LEU A 447 -11.80 -1.77 -19.59
CA LEU A 447 -12.06 -3.22 -19.53
C LEU A 447 -12.30 -3.82 -20.92
N TYR A 448 -13.05 -3.12 -21.75
CA TYR A 448 -13.28 -3.48 -23.15
C TYR A 448 -11.97 -3.52 -23.93
N LEU A 449 -11.10 -2.51 -23.80
CA LEU A 449 -9.80 -2.48 -24.48
C LEU A 449 -8.88 -3.62 -24.05
N ALA A 450 -8.94 -4.03 -22.77
CA ALA A 450 -8.18 -5.16 -22.24
C ALA A 450 -8.69 -6.54 -22.70
N ARG A 451 -9.81 -6.63 -23.45
CA ARG A 451 -10.43 -7.91 -23.86
C ARG A 451 -9.49 -8.87 -24.59
N TYR A 452 -8.53 -8.33 -25.36
CA TYR A 452 -7.62 -9.12 -26.18
C TYR A 452 -6.60 -9.91 -25.37
N LEU A 453 -6.39 -9.55 -24.10
CA LEU A 453 -5.46 -10.22 -23.20
C LEU A 453 -5.99 -11.57 -22.69
N ASN A 454 -7.22 -11.94 -23.06
CA ASN A 454 -7.86 -13.21 -22.74
C ASN A 454 -8.21 -14.02 -23.99
N VAL A 455 -7.34 -14.06 -25.00
CA VAL A 455 -7.59 -14.80 -26.24
C VAL A 455 -6.51 -15.87 -26.47
N PRO A 456 -6.81 -17.17 -26.25
CA PRO A 456 -8.00 -17.69 -25.56
C PRO A 456 -7.96 -17.38 -24.05
N PRO A 457 -9.11 -17.38 -23.35
CA PRO A 457 -9.14 -17.12 -21.92
C PRO A 457 -8.50 -18.30 -21.17
N ALA A 458 -7.66 -17.99 -20.20
CA ALA A 458 -7.14 -19.02 -19.30
C ALA A 458 -8.29 -19.62 -18.47
N ARG A 459 -8.19 -20.92 -18.18
CA ARG A 459 -9.17 -21.62 -17.34
C ARG A 459 -9.07 -21.12 -15.90
N ILE A 460 -10.21 -21.10 -15.21
CA ILE A 460 -10.27 -20.87 -13.77
C ILE A 460 -10.14 -22.25 -13.10
N PRO A 461 -9.16 -22.47 -12.22
CA PRO A 461 -8.97 -23.75 -11.57
C PRO A 461 -10.18 -24.23 -10.77
N GLY A 462 -10.48 -25.52 -10.86
CA GLY A 462 -11.63 -26.14 -10.17
C GLY A 462 -13.00 -25.91 -10.83
N GLU A 463 -13.06 -25.26 -12.00
CA GLU A 463 -14.27 -25.22 -12.84
C GLU A 463 -14.26 -26.32 -13.91
N GLY A 464 -15.45 -26.79 -14.31
CA GLY A 464 -15.61 -27.80 -15.34
C GLY A 464 -15.06 -29.17 -14.91
N ASP A 465 -14.19 -29.75 -15.73
CA ASP A 465 -13.60 -31.08 -15.50
C ASP A 465 -12.27 -31.03 -14.73
N ASP A 466 -11.80 -29.85 -14.30
CA ASP A 466 -10.52 -29.69 -13.59
C ASP A 466 -10.60 -30.21 -12.15
N GLN A 467 -10.05 -31.40 -11.91
CA GLN A 467 -9.95 -32.00 -10.59
C GLN A 467 -8.73 -31.44 -9.84
N LEU A 468 -8.90 -31.14 -8.56
CA LEU A 468 -7.85 -30.60 -7.68
C LEU A 468 -7.38 -31.62 -6.62
N ASP A 469 -7.75 -32.89 -6.78
CA ASP A 469 -7.47 -33.96 -5.81
C ASP A 469 -6.03 -34.45 -5.81
N ASP A 470 -5.25 -34.07 -6.82
CA ASP A 470 -3.79 -34.25 -6.87
C ASP A 470 -3.05 -33.30 -5.92
N LEU A 471 -3.72 -32.27 -5.41
CA LEU A 471 -3.16 -31.30 -4.46
C LEU A 471 -3.45 -31.69 -2.99
N PRO A 472 -2.64 -31.20 -2.03
CA PRO A 472 -2.87 -31.45 -0.61
C PRO A 472 -4.29 -31.05 -0.17
N ALA A 473 -4.82 -31.75 0.83
CA ALA A 473 -6.14 -31.47 1.41
C ALA A 473 -6.06 -30.72 2.75
N ASP A 474 -4.95 -30.85 3.46
CA ASP A 474 -4.71 -30.16 4.73
C ASP A 474 -4.46 -28.66 4.52
N GLU A 475 -5.09 -27.83 5.34
CA GLU A 475 -5.07 -26.36 5.21
C GLU A 475 -3.65 -25.81 5.28
N GLU A 476 -2.89 -26.21 6.31
CA GLU A 476 -1.53 -25.72 6.54
C GLU A 476 -0.60 -26.15 5.40
N THR A 477 -0.71 -27.40 4.96
CA THR A 477 0.09 -27.94 3.86
C THR A 477 -0.18 -27.21 2.54
N ILE A 478 -1.43 -26.82 2.25
CA ILE A 478 -1.75 -26.00 1.06
C ILE A 478 -1.07 -24.63 1.15
N ARG A 479 -1.14 -23.97 2.31
CA ARG A 479 -0.55 -22.63 2.50
C ARG A 479 0.98 -22.66 2.41
N ILE A 480 1.63 -23.70 2.95
CA ILE A 480 3.08 -23.91 2.79
C ILE A 480 3.44 -24.12 1.32
N ALA A 481 2.70 -24.98 0.61
CA ALA A 481 2.92 -25.22 -0.81
C ALA A 481 2.70 -23.95 -1.66
N LEU A 482 1.77 -23.09 -1.25
CA LEU A 482 1.51 -21.81 -1.92
C LEU A 482 2.71 -20.87 -1.77
N LEU A 483 3.28 -20.75 -0.58
CA LEU A 483 4.49 -19.96 -0.35
C LEU A 483 5.69 -20.50 -1.15
N ASP A 484 5.87 -21.82 -1.19
CA ASP A 484 6.91 -22.46 -2.00
C ASP A 484 6.72 -22.25 -3.51
N ALA A 485 5.46 -22.10 -3.97
CA ALA A 485 5.18 -21.73 -5.35
C ALA A 485 5.63 -20.28 -5.65
N PHE A 486 5.46 -19.34 -4.70
CA PHE A 486 5.93 -17.95 -4.85
C PHE A 486 7.46 -17.82 -4.85
N ASP A 487 8.18 -18.78 -4.25
CA ASP A 487 9.65 -18.81 -4.25
C ASP A 487 10.23 -19.35 -5.58
N ARG A 488 9.38 -19.72 -6.55
CA ARG A 488 9.77 -20.30 -7.84
C ARG A 488 9.14 -19.55 -9.01
N GLN A 489 9.90 -19.33 -10.08
CA GLN A 489 9.38 -18.66 -11.29
C GLN A 489 8.34 -19.53 -12.02
N ARG A 490 7.43 -18.84 -12.74
CA ARG A 490 6.42 -19.46 -13.63
C ARG A 490 5.45 -20.43 -12.93
N GLN A 491 5.08 -20.15 -11.68
CA GLN A 491 4.15 -20.99 -10.91
C GLN A 491 2.70 -20.48 -10.89
N VAL A 492 2.31 -19.59 -11.84
CA VAL A 492 0.98 -18.98 -11.92
C VAL A 492 -0.15 -20.02 -11.80
N ASP A 493 -0.07 -21.10 -12.58
CA ASP A 493 -1.12 -22.12 -12.60
C ASP A 493 -1.16 -22.94 -11.30
N LEU A 494 0.00 -23.32 -10.76
CA LEU A 494 0.08 -24.07 -9.50
C LEU A 494 -0.48 -23.25 -8.33
N ALA A 495 -0.06 -21.98 -8.21
CA ALA A 495 -0.52 -21.08 -7.16
C ALA A 495 -2.05 -20.86 -7.23
N ALA A 496 -2.59 -20.68 -8.44
CA ALA A 496 -4.03 -20.56 -8.65
C ALA A 496 -4.79 -21.84 -8.28
N ARG A 497 -4.27 -23.03 -8.63
CA ARG A 497 -4.88 -24.31 -8.26
C ARG A 497 -4.86 -24.54 -6.73
N LEU A 498 -3.79 -24.15 -6.03
CA LEU A 498 -3.69 -24.24 -4.57
C LEU A 498 -4.72 -23.35 -3.87
N VAL A 499 -4.91 -22.11 -4.35
CA VAL A 499 -5.97 -21.21 -3.85
C VAL A 499 -7.37 -21.78 -4.11
N ALA A 500 -7.62 -22.28 -5.32
CA ALA A 500 -8.90 -22.90 -5.64
C ALA A 500 -9.15 -24.15 -4.77
N ARG A 501 -8.13 -24.96 -4.51
CA ARG A 501 -8.19 -26.13 -3.63
C ARG A 501 -8.55 -25.72 -2.20
N HIS A 502 -7.86 -24.73 -1.64
CA HIS A 502 -8.14 -24.18 -0.30
C HIS A 502 -9.61 -23.79 -0.15
N LEU A 503 -10.12 -23.01 -1.10
CA LEU A 503 -11.49 -22.48 -1.07
C LEU A 503 -12.55 -23.56 -1.34
N THR A 504 -12.25 -24.55 -2.19
CA THR A 504 -13.17 -25.65 -2.52
C THR A 504 -13.35 -26.61 -1.35
N LEU A 505 -12.29 -26.86 -0.57
CA LEU A 505 -12.37 -27.67 0.65
C LEU A 505 -13.06 -26.97 1.82
N GLY A 506 -13.43 -25.69 1.67
CA GLY A 506 -14.13 -24.92 2.69
C GLY A 506 -13.22 -24.41 3.81
N HIS A 507 -11.89 -24.40 3.60
CA HIS A 507 -10.94 -23.85 4.55
C HIS A 507 -11.12 -22.33 4.73
N PRO A 508 -10.75 -21.75 5.88
CA PRO A 508 -10.93 -20.32 6.17
C PRO A 508 -10.23 -19.41 5.14
N PRO A 509 -10.95 -18.51 4.45
CA PRO A 509 -10.34 -17.56 3.52
C PRO A 509 -9.39 -16.55 4.18
N GLN A 510 -9.60 -16.24 5.46
CA GLN A 510 -8.76 -15.29 6.21
C GLN A 510 -7.32 -15.77 6.32
N ALA A 511 -7.11 -17.06 6.63
CA ALA A 511 -5.78 -17.64 6.71
C ALA A 511 -5.07 -17.64 5.34
N LEU A 512 -5.83 -17.87 4.27
CA LEU A 512 -5.32 -17.75 2.91
C LEU A 512 -4.92 -16.30 2.57
N ILE A 513 -5.76 -15.31 2.91
CA ILE A 513 -5.46 -13.89 2.68
C ILE A 513 -4.20 -13.47 3.46
N ALA A 514 -4.06 -13.90 4.71
CA ALA A 514 -2.85 -13.66 5.49
C ALA A 514 -1.61 -14.30 4.80
N THR A 515 -1.73 -15.52 4.29
CA THR A 515 -0.64 -16.17 3.53
C THR A 515 -0.28 -15.41 2.24
N LEU A 516 -1.26 -14.88 1.51
CA LEU A 516 -1.00 -14.04 0.33
C LEU A 516 -0.32 -12.72 0.72
N ALA A 517 -0.68 -12.12 1.84
CA ALA A 517 -0.02 -10.93 2.36
C ALA A 517 1.42 -11.20 2.78
N LEU A 518 1.66 -12.31 3.50
CA LEU A 518 3.00 -12.78 3.84
C LEU A 518 3.85 -13.01 2.57
N ALA A 519 3.28 -13.60 1.51
CA ALA A 519 3.99 -13.79 0.24
C ALA A 519 4.48 -12.45 -0.34
N VAL A 520 3.65 -11.40 -0.30
CA VAL A 520 4.02 -10.06 -0.76
C VAL A 520 5.06 -9.41 0.17
N LEU A 521 4.98 -9.62 1.48
CA LEU A 521 5.91 -9.05 2.46
C LEU A 521 7.29 -9.73 2.47
N ARG A 522 7.37 -11.00 2.04
CA ARG A 522 8.63 -11.75 1.91
C ARG A 522 9.44 -11.37 0.67
N GLU A 523 8.81 -10.73 -0.31
CA GLU A 523 9.43 -10.28 -1.56
C GLU A 523 9.70 -8.77 -1.50
N ASP A 524 10.69 -8.29 -2.25
CA ASP A 524 10.78 -6.86 -2.62
C ASP A 524 9.75 -6.53 -3.72
N ALA A 525 8.48 -6.78 -3.40
CA ALA A 525 7.39 -6.74 -4.35
C ALA A 525 7.23 -5.35 -4.97
N GLY A 526 6.88 -5.33 -6.26
CA GLY A 526 6.54 -4.10 -6.96
C GLY A 526 5.30 -3.42 -6.36
N PHE A 527 5.21 -2.10 -6.54
CA PHE A 527 4.10 -1.26 -6.07
C PHE A 527 2.71 -1.86 -6.34
N HIS A 528 2.49 -2.36 -7.55
CA HIS A 528 1.22 -2.90 -8.01
C HIS A 528 0.81 -4.20 -7.29
N ALA A 529 1.75 -5.00 -6.77
CA ALA A 529 1.42 -6.21 -6.00
C ALA A 529 0.62 -5.88 -4.73
N TYR A 530 0.98 -4.78 -4.04
CA TYR A 530 0.26 -4.30 -2.86
C TYR A 530 -1.16 -3.82 -3.22
N GLN A 531 -1.30 -3.09 -4.34
CA GLN A 531 -2.61 -2.65 -4.82
C GLN A 531 -3.49 -3.84 -5.24
N MET A 532 -2.94 -4.82 -5.96
CA MET A 532 -3.67 -6.01 -6.39
C MET A 532 -4.21 -6.79 -5.19
N LEU A 533 -3.36 -7.04 -4.19
CA LEU A 533 -3.72 -7.76 -2.98
C LEU A 533 -4.85 -7.04 -2.24
N GLU A 534 -4.68 -5.76 -1.92
CA GLU A 534 -5.66 -5.03 -1.12
C GLU A 534 -6.99 -4.83 -1.87
N ALA A 535 -6.94 -4.47 -3.16
CA ALA A 535 -8.14 -4.36 -3.98
C ALA A 535 -8.89 -5.69 -4.06
N GLY A 536 -8.14 -6.80 -4.20
CA GLY A 536 -8.67 -8.15 -4.14
C GLY A 536 -9.36 -8.46 -2.82
N VAL A 537 -8.74 -8.15 -1.69
CA VAL A 537 -9.31 -8.36 -0.35
C VAL A 537 -10.57 -7.50 -0.14
N ARG A 538 -10.56 -6.23 -0.57
CA ARG A 538 -11.73 -5.34 -0.53
C ARG A 538 -12.90 -5.87 -1.35
N GLN A 539 -12.63 -6.35 -2.56
CA GLN A 539 -13.68 -6.95 -3.39
C GLN A 539 -14.14 -8.29 -2.81
N PHE A 540 -13.24 -9.14 -2.31
CA PHE A 540 -13.61 -10.38 -1.62
C PHE A 540 -14.51 -10.11 -0.42
N ALA A 541 -14.25 -9.09 0.40
CA ALA A 541 -15.10 -8.72 1.52
C ALA A 541 -16.52 -8.30 1.09
N SER A 542 -16.69 -7.83 -0.15
CA SER A 542 -18.00 -7.45 -0.70
C SER A 542 -18.77 -8.64 -1.26
N TRP A 543 -18.07 -9.69 -1.74
CA TRP A 543 -18.68 -10.89 -2.30
C TRP A 543 -18.79 -12.05 -1.30
N GLY A 544 -17.91 -12.11 -0.31
CA GLY A 544 -17.76 -13.25 0.59
C GLY A 544 -17.19 -14.49 -0.12
N ASN A 545 -17.32 -15.65 0.52
CA ASN A 545 -16.87 -16.93 -0.06
C ASN A 545 -17.87 -17.51 -1.09
N THR A 546 -18.34 -16.67 -2.02
CA THR A 546 -19.15 -17.08 -3.18
C THR A 546 -18.26 -17.45 -4.36
N GLY A 547 -18.83 -17.92 -5.48
CA GLY A 547 -18.06 -18.16 -6.70
C GLY A 547 -17.34 -16.91 -7.19
N GLU A 548 -18.00 -15.75 -7.13
CA GLU A 548 -17.43 -14.46 -7.49
C GLU A 548 -16.25 -14.06 -6.59
N GLY A 549 -16.40 -14.21 -5.27
CA GLY A 549 -15.31 -13.95 -4.34
C GLY A 549 -14.10 -14.87 -4.57
N ARG A 550 -14.35 -16.15 -4.87
CA ARG A 550 -13.27 -17.11 -5.22
C ARG A 550 -12.53 -16.67 -6.48
N HIS A 551 -13.25 -16.21 -7.52
CA HIS A 551 -12.61 -15.69 -8.74
C HIS A 551 -11.73 -14.47 -8.46
N VAL A 552 -12.15 -13.60 -7.54
CA VAL A 552 -11.33 -12.45 -7.12
C VAL A 552 -10.02 -12.90 -6.47
N LEU A 553 -10.05 -13.88 -5.54
CA LEU A 553 -8.81 -14.38 -4.93
C LEU A 553 -7.94 -15.16 -5.93
N ILE A 554 -8.54 -15.84 -6.90
CA ILE A 554 -7.83 -16.45 -8.03
C ILE A 554 -7.14 -15.37 -8.88
N ALA A 555 -7.80 -14.24 -9.14
CA ALA A 555 -7.17 -13.11 -9.83
C ALA A 555 -5.93 -12.61 -9.08
N VAL A 556 -6.06 -12.40 -7.76
CA VAL A 556 -4.97 -11.93 -6.89
C VAL A 556 -3.76 -12.86 -6.98
N VAL A 557 -3.95 -14.14 -6.68
CA VAL A 557 -2.83 -15.10 -6.65
C VAL A 557 -2.16 -15.25 -8.02
N ARG A 558 -2.94 -15.21 -9.12
CA ARG A 558 -2.39 -15.29 -10.46
C ARG A 558 -1.50 -14.10 -10.79
N TYR A 559 -1.97 -12.89 -10.48
CA TYR A 559 -1.18 -11.69 -10.69
C TYR A 559 0.10 -11.72 -9.83
N LEU A 560 -0.03 -12.01 -8.54
CA LEU A 560 1.14 -12.09 -7.65
C LEU A 560 2.16 -13.13 -8.15
N ALA A 561 1.72 -14.34 -8.51
CA ALA A 561 2.61 -15.41 -8.96
C ALA A 561 3.23 -15.13 -10.35
N ALA A 562 2.63 -14.25 -11.15
CA ALA A 562 3.22 -13.79 -12.40
C ALA A 562 4.36 -12.77 -12.17
N HIS A 563 4.45 -12.19 -10.98
CA HIS A 563 5.46 -11.19 -10.61
C HIS A 563 6.44 -11.70 -9.54
N SER A 564 6.30 -12.96 -9.12
CA SER A 564 7.07 -13.55 -8.01
C SER A 564 7.72 -14.89 -8.40
N PRO A 565 8.98 -15.13 -7.98
CA PRO A 565 9.91 -14.13 -7.46
C PRO A 565 10.26 -13.14 -8.58
N THR A 566 10.61 -11.88 -8.24
CA THR A 566 10.76 -10.77 -9.20
C THR A 566 11.27 -11.23 -10.58
N GLU A 567 10.36 -11.26 -11.57
CA GLU A 567 10.70 -11.77 -12.90
C GLU A 567 11.63 -10.79 -13.62
N ARG A 568 12.60 -11.33 -14.37
CA ARG A 568 13.48 -10.53 -15.23
C ARG A 568 12.76 -10.17 -16.53
N GLY A 569 11.84 -9.20 -16.49
CA GLY A 569 11.00 -8.81 -17.63
C GLY A 569 11.76 -8.58 -18.95
N THR A 570 12.98 -8.02 -18.89
CA THR A 570 13.85 -7.84 -20.07
C THR A 570 14.21 -9.15 -20.77
N LEU A 571 14.38 -10.25 -20.02
CA LEU A 571 14.67 -11.56 -20.59
C LEU A 571 13.45 -12.12 -21.34
N GLN A 572 12.25 -11.90 -20.80
CA GLN A 572 11.00 -12.32 -21.44
C GLN A 572 10.82 -11.63 -22.80
N THR A 573 11.00 -10.30 -22.86
CA THR A 573 10.94 -9.55 -24.13
C THR A 573 11.97 -10.07 -25.14
N ALA A 574 13.19 -10.37 -24.70
CA ALA A 574 14.23 -10.93 -25.58
C ALA A 574 13.84 -12.33 -26.11
N ASP A 575 13.24 -13.17 -25.28
CA ASP A 575 12.75 -14.49 -25.69
C ASP A 575 11.56 -14.40 -26.65
N ILE A 576 10.64 -13.46 -26.43
CA ILE A 576 9.52 -13.19 -27.34
C ILE A 576 10.04 -12.75 -28.71
N ALA A 577 10.98 -11.80 -28.74
CA ALA A 577 11.63 -11.37 -29.97
C ALA A 577 12.31 -12.55 -30.69
N ARG A 578 13.01 -13.42 -29.96
CA ARG A 578 13.64 -14.62 -30.53
C ARG A 578 12.61 -15.59 -31.13
N ARG A 579 11.49 -15.83 -30.44
CA ARG A 579 10.40 -16.70 -30.93
C ARG A 579 9.74 -16.14 -32.19
N LEU A 580 9.49 -14.84 -32.23
CA LEU A 580 8.95 -14.14 -33.40
C LEU A 580 9.85 -14.30 -34.62
N MET A 581 11.16 -14.09 -34.44
CA MET A 581 12.14 -14.23 -35.51
C MET A 581 12.29 -15.68 -36.02
N GLN A 582 11.83 -16.66 -35.24
CA GLN A 582 11.84 -18.09 -35.58
C GLN A 582 10.49 -18.58 -36.15
N GLY A 583 9.51 -17.69 -36.36
CA GLY A 583 8.19 -18.04 -36.90
C GLY A 583 7.25 -18.72 -35.89
N GLY A 584 7.50 -18.59 -34.58
CA GLY A 584 6.66 -19.18 -33.55
C GLY A 584 5.34 -18.42 -33.34
N GLU A 585 4.25 -19.15 -33.12
CA GLU A 585 2.96 -18.56 -32.70
C GLU A 585 3.05 -18.13 -31.23
N LEU A 586 2.95 -16.82 -30.96
CA LEU A 586 3.09 -16.27 -29.60
C LEU A 586 1.91 -16.60 -28.68
N HIS A 587 0.71 -16.74 -29.25
CA HIS A 587 -0.55 -17.01 -28.54
C HIS A 587 -0.72 -18.49 -28.14
N GLN A 588 0.13 -19.38 -28.66
CA GLN A 588 0.22 -20.75 -28.17
C GLN A 588 1.26 -20.77 -27.03
N GLY A 589 0.82 -21.14 -25.83
CA GLY A 589 1.72 -21.32 -24.68
C GLY A 589 2.88 -22.25 -25.05
N ALA A 590 4.07 -21.98 -24.52
CA ALA A 590 5.19 -22.88 -24.74
C ALA A 590 4.77 -24.28 -24.25
N ALA A 591 4.73 -25.26 -25.17
CA ALA A 591 4.59 -26.65 -24.77
C ALA A 591 5.74 -26.93 -23.79
N ALA A 592 5.41 -27.36 -22.57
CA ALA A 592 6.40 -27.75 -21.58
C ALA A 592 7.26 -28.87 -22.20
N SER A 593 8.50 -28.53 -22.53
CA SER A 593 9.54 -29.48 -22.97
C SER A 593 10.49 -29.77 -21.82
#